data_AF-A0A927ZIA4-F1
#
_entry.id   AF-A0A927ZIA4-F1
#
_cell.length_a   1.000
_cell.length_b   1.000
_cell.length_c   1.000
_cell.angle_alpha   90.00
_cell.angle_beta   90.00
_cell.angle_gamma   90.00
#
_symmetry.space_group_name_H-M   'P 1'
#
loop_
_entity.id
_entity.type
_entity.pdbx_description
1 polymer ?
#
loop_
_entity_poly.entity_id
_entity_poly.type
_entity_poly.pdbx_seq_one_letter_code
_entity_poly.pdbx_strand_id
1 'polypeptide(L)'
;MAYKKYDKAFKEKIIKLNLYEGMHLGILSNKYNVPKTTISSWVKKFRDKEKCSNYCEDREILREICKDLQNENTFLKKAAIYFAKEINK
;
A
#
# COMPACT_ATOMS: atom_id res chain seq x y z
N MET A 1 13.25 -22.27 23.13
CA MET A 1 12.79 -22.98 21.92
C MET A 1 13.51 -22.43 20.69
N ALA A 2 14.08 -23.29 19.83
CA ALA A 2 14.71 -22.85 18.59
C ALA A 2 13.63 -22.49 17.54
N TYR A 3 13.64 -21.25 17.06
CA TYR A 3 12.74 -20.83 15.98
C TYR A 3 13.25 -21.41 14.66
N LYS A 4 12.48 -22.30 14.03
CA LYS A 4 12.76 -22.73 12.65
C LYS A 4 12.75 -21.48 11.75
N LYS A 5 13.92 -21.10 11.26
CA LYS A 5 14.08 -20.04 10.27
C LYS A 5 13.79 -20.63 8.90
N TYR A 6 12.64 -20.30 8.36
CA TYR A 6 12.32 -20.60 6.96
C TYR A 6 12.95 -19.54 6.06
N ASP A 7 13.50 -19.99 4.93
CA ASP A 7 14.09 -19.12 3.92
C ASP A 7 13.05 -18.13 3.35
N LYS A 8 13.52 -16.95 2.92
CA LYS A 8 12.65 -15.88 2.43
C LYS A 8 11.96 -16.27 1.12
N ALA A 9 12.69 -16.86 0.17
CA ALA A 9 12.12 -17.27 -1.12
C ALA A 9 11.05 -18.36 -0.94
N PHE A 10 11.28 -19.27 0.02
CA PHE A 10 10.31 -20.29 0.38
C PHE A 10 9.01 -19.71 0.96
N LYS A 11 9.11 -18.73 1.87
CA LYS A 11 7.93 -18.03 2.40
C LYS A 11 7.14 -17.34 1.30
N GLU A 12 7.82 -16.62 0.42
CA GLU A 12 7.19 -15.91 -0.70
C GLU A 12 6.46 -16.86 -1.64
N LYS A 13 7.06 -18.02 -1.96
CA LYS A 13 6.39 -19.05 -2.75
C LYS A 13 5.07 -19.48 -2.11
N ILE A 14 5.07 -19.82 -0.82
CA ILE A 14 3.85 -20.28 -0.12
C ILE A 14 2.78 -19.19 -0.07
N ILE A 15 3.18 -17.94 0.19
CA ILE A 15 2.25 -16.79 0.21
C ILE A 15 1.62 -16.62 -1.18
N LYS A 16 2.42 -16.70 -2.25
CA LYS A 16 1.93 -16.59 -3.64
C LYS A 16 0.92 -17.68 -3.99
N LEU A 17 1.22 -18.92 -3.64
CA LEU A 17 0.32 -20.06 -3.86
C LEU A 17 -1.03 -19.89 -3.15
N ASN A 18 -1.04 -19.31 -1.94
CA ASN A 18 -2.29 -19.05 -1.22
C ASN A 18 -3.07 -17.86 -1.80
N LEU A 19 -2.38 -16.75 -2.13
CA LEU A 19 -3.04 -15.50 -2.53
C LEU A 19 -3.44 -15.48 -4.01
N TYR A 20 -2.59 -16.00 -4.90
CA TYR A 20 -2.82 -15.95 -6.35
C TYR A 20 -3.46 -17.24 -6.87
N GLU A 21 -3.05 -18.40 -6.39
CA GLU A 21 -3.62 -19.70 -6.83
C GLU A 21 -4.78 -20.17 -5.94
N GLY A 22 -5.08 -19.46 -4.85
CA GLY A 22 -6.20 -19.78 -3.96
C GLY A 22 -6.05 -21.08 -3.17
N MET A 23 -4.83 -21.63 -3.05
CA MET A 23 -4.64 -22.89 -2.34
C MET A 23 -4.90 -22.76 -0.84
N HIS A 24 -5.79 -23.62 -0.32
CA HIS A 24 -6.17 -23.61 1.09
C HIS A 24 -4.97 -23.89 2.01
N LEU A 25 -4.88 -23.13 3.10
CA LEU A 25 -3.79 -23.21 4.09
C LEU A 25 -3.56 -24.62 4.65
N GLY A 26 -4.62 -25.44 4.75
CA GLY A 26 -4.50 -26.84 5.19
C GLY A 26 -3.73 -27.72 4.20
N ILE A 27 -3.97 -27.53 2.90
CA ILE A 27 -3.26 -28.27 1.83
C ILE A 27 -1.79 -27.85 1.82
N LEU A 28 -1.51 -26.55 1.92
CA LEU A 28 -0.14 -26.03 2.01
C LEU A 28 0.58 -26.51 3.26
N SER A 29 -0.12 -26.56 4.41
CA SER A 29 0.42 -27.07 5.67
C SER A 29 0.86 -28.52 5.55
N ASN A 30 0.01 -29.37 4.94
CA ASN A 30 0.31 -30.79 4.77
C ASN A 30 1.42 -31.00 3.72
N LYS A 31 1.36 -30.29 2.58
CA LYS A 31 2.33 -30.42 1.48
C LYS A 31 3.74 -30.01 1.87
N TYR A 32 3.87 -28.94 2.64
CA TYR A 32 5.16 -28.35 2.98
C TYR A 32 5.59 -28.62 4.44
N ASN A 33 4.79 -29.38 5.18
CA ASN A 33 4.98 -29.66 6.61
C ASN A 33 5.26 -28.38 7.44
N VAL A 34 4.53 -27.31 7.12
CA VAL A 34 4.61 -26.02 7.82
C VAL A 34 3.32 -25.83 8.60
N PRO A 35 3.36 -25.52 9.91
CA PRO A 35 2.16 -25.29 10.68
C PRO A 35 1.26 -24.22 10.05
N LYS A 36 -0.05 -24.51 9.95
CA LYS A 36 -1.07 -23.58 9.44
C LYS A 36 -0.97 -22.18 10.05
N THR A 37 -0.71 -22.10 11.35
CA THR A 37 -0.52 -20.84 12.10
C THR A 37 0.66 -20.02 11.59
N THR A 38 1.75 -20.69 11.21
CA THR A 38 2.95 -20.06 10.67
C THR A 38 2.69 -19.50 9.27
N ILE A 39 2.03 -20.28 8.40
CA ILE A 39 1.63 -19.83 7.06
C ILE A 39 0.66 -18.65 7.17
N SER A 40 -0.34 -18.73 8.05
CA SER A 40 -1.29 -17.64 8.30
C SER A 40 -0.59 -16.36 8.73
N SER A 41 0.41 -16.46 9.62
CA SER A 41 1.22 -15.30 10.03
C SER A 41 1.97 -14.66 8.86
N TRP A 42 2.51 -15.45 7.93
CA TRP A 42 3.21 -14.93 6.75
C TRP A 42 2.26 -14.21 5.80
N VAL A 43 1.11 -14.80 5.52
CA VAL A 43 0.08 -14.21 4.65
C VAL A 43 -0.43 -12.89 5.23
N LYS A 44 -0.68 -12.85 6.55
CA LYS A 44 -1.10 -11.61 7.23
C LYS A 44 -0.05 -10.51 7.09
N LYS A 45 1.22 -10.82 7.41
CA LYS A 45 2.33 -9.87 7.28
C LYS A 45 2.54 -9.37 5.85
N PHE A 46 2.28 -10.20 4.85
CA PHE A 46 2.36 -9.80 3.44
C PHE A 46 1.26 -8.81 3.07
N ARG A 47 0.00 -9.09 3.42
CA ARG A 47 -1.12 -8.17 3.18
C ARG A 47 -0.94 -6.83 3.90
N ASP A 48 -0.44 -6.85 5.14
CA ASP A 48 -0.19 -5.62 5.89
C ASP A 48 0.90 -4.77 5.22
N LYS A 49 1.94 -5.40 4.67
CA LYS A 49 2.97 -4.70 3.89
C LYS A 49 2.45 -4.13 2.57
N GLU A 50 1.66 -4.90 1.81
CA GLU A 50 1.04 -4.40 0.57
C GLU A 50 0.12 -3.21 0.83
N LYS A 51 -0.73 -3.29 1.87
CA LYS A 51 -1.58 -2.16 2.27
C LYS A 51 -0.77 -0.92 2.62
N CYS A 52 0.34 -1.10 3.35
CA CYS A 52 1.21 0.02 3.71
C CYS A 52 1.92 0.61 2.49
N SER A 53 2.29 -0.21 1.52
CA SER A 53 2.92 0.23 0.26
C SER A 53 1.95 1.07 -0.57
N ASN A 54 0.75 0.55 -0.82
CA ASN A 54 -0.27 1.26 -1.62
C ASN A 54 -0.66 2.59 -0.96
N TYR A 55 -0.85 2.60 0.36
CA TYR A 55 -1.14 3.83 1.10
C TYR A 55 0.00 4.86 1.04
N CYS A 56 1.25 4.41 0.90
CA CYS A 56 2.40 5.32 0.76
C CYS A 56 2.46 5.96 -0.62
N GLU A 57 2.19 5.18 -1.67
CA GLU A 57 2.14 5.65 -3.06
C GLU A 57 0.96 6.61 -3.28
N ASP A 58 -0.24 6.25 -2.78
CA ASP A 58 -1.43 7.10 -2.80
C ASP A 58 -1.20 8.44 -2.09
N ARG A 59 -0.41 8.45 -1.01
CA ARG A 59 -0.08 9.66 -0.26
C ARG A 59 0.81 10.62 -1.05
N GLU A 60 1.74 10.11 -1.85
CA GLU A 60 2.63 10.94 -2.65
C GLU A 60 1.87 11.63 -3.78
N ILE A 61 1.04 10.87 -4.49
CA ILE A 61 0.13 11.39 -5.52
C ILE A 61 -0.81 12.46 -4.92
N LEU A 62 -1.40 12.18 -3.75
CA LEU A 62 -2.30 13.13 -3.09
C LEU A 62 -1.60 14.44 -2.71
N ARG A 63 -0.33 14.39 -2.30
CA ARG A 63 0.46 15.60 -1.99
C ARG A 63 0.68 16.47 -3.22
N GLU A 64 0.96 15.85 -4.37
CA GLU A 64 1.16 16.56 -5.63
C GLU A 64 -0.14 17.27 -6.06
N ILE A 65 -1.27 16.55 -6.04
CA ILE A 65 -2.59 17.12 -6.34
C ILE A 65 -2.93 18.29 -5.39
N CYS A 66 -2.67 18.13 -4.08
CA CYS A 66 -2.91 19.22 -3.13
C CYS A 66 -2.06 20.46 -3.42
N LYS A 67 -0.81 20.28 -3.87
CA LYS A 67 0.08 21.38 -4.23
C LYS A 67 -0.43 22.11 -5.47
N ASP A 68 -0.88 21.38 -6.48
CA ASP A 68 -1.42 21.97 -7.71
C ASP A 68 -2.72 22.74 -7.44
N LEU A 69 -3.64 22.17 -6.66
CA LEU A 69 -4.86 22.84 -6.25
C LEU A 69 -4.60 24.10 -5.42
N GLN A 70 -3.55 24.11 -4.59
CA GLN A 70 -3.13 25.30 -3.86
C GLN A 70 -2.59 26.37 -4.80
N ASN A 71 -1.73 25.99 -5.75
CA ASN A 71 -1.18 26.91 -6.74
C ASN A 71 -2.30 27.55 -7.59
N GLU A 72 -3.24 26.75 -8.09
CA GLU A 72 -4.38 27.23 -8.86
C GLU A 72 -5.25 28.20 -8.03
N ASN A 73 -5.58 27.84 -6.79
CA ASN A 73 -6.31 28.73 -5.88
C ASN A 73 -5.58 30.05 -5.64
N THR A 74 -4.26 30.03 -5.46
CA THR A 74 -3.49 31.27 -5.26
C THR A 74 -3.46 32.13 -6.52
N PHE A 75 -3.39 31.52 -7.71
CA PHE A 75 -3.46 32.22 -8.99
C PHE A 75 -4.83 32.88 -9.15
N LEU A 76 -5.91 32.13 -8.96
CA LEU A 76 -7.29 32.64 -9.04
C LEU A 76 -7.54 33.78 -8.05
N LYS A 77 -7.07 33.66 -6.81
CA LYS A 77 -7.18 34.73 -5.81
C LYS A 77 -6.43 35.99 -6.22
N LYS A 78 -5.21 35.86 -6.76
CA LYS A 78 -4.43 37.00 -7.27
C LYS A 78 -5.13 37.68 -8.44
N ALA A 79 -5.65 36.89 -9.38
CA ALA A 79 -6.42 37.40 -10.52
C ALA A 79 -7.66 38.17 -10.05
N ALA A 80 -8.43 37.61 -9.10
CA ALA A 80 -9.60 38.28 -8.54
C ALA A 80 -9.26 39.63 -7.89
N ILE A 81 -8.16 39.69 -7.12
CA ILE A 81 -7.69 40.95 -6.51
C ILE A 81 -7.29 41.96 -7.60
N TYR A 82 -6.59 41.51 -8.64
CA TYR A 82 -6.20 42.36 -9.77
C TYR A 82 -7.42 42.95 -10.47
N PHE A 83 -8.40 42.11 -10.84
CA PHE A 83 -9.62 42.57 -11.49
C PHE A 83 -10.45 43.49 -10.60
N ALA A 84 -10.55 43.21 -9.30
CA ALA A 84 -11.24 44.09 -8.36
C ALA A 84 -10.58 45.48 -8.27
N LYS A 85 -9.25 45.58 -8.43
CA LYS A 85 -8.55 46.87 -8.47
C LYS A 85 -8.81 47.65 -9.77
N GLU A 86 -8.88 46.96 -10.91
CA GLU A 86 -9.19 47.59 -12.21
C GLU A 86 -10.63 48.13 -12.26
N ILE A 87 -11.59 47.45 -11.64
CA ILE A 87 -13.00 47.90 -11.61
C ILE A 87 -13.19 49.16 -10.74
N ASN A 88 -12.37 49.33 -9.70
CA ASN A 88 -12.47 50.45 -8.76
C ASN A 88 -11.58 51.66 -9.12
N LYS A 89 -11.06 51.71 -10.36
CA LYS A 89 -10.17 52.75 -10.87
C LYS A 89 -10.90 53.65 -11.85
#